data_AF-N6YRT6-F1
#
_entry.id   AF-N6YRT6-F1
#
_cell.length_a   1.000
_cell.length_b   1.000
_cell.length_c   1.000
_cell.angle_alpha   90.00
_cell.angle_beta   90.00
_cell.angle_gamma   90.00
#
_symmetry.space_group_name_H-M   'P 1'
#
loop_
_entity.id
_entity.type
_entity.pdbx_description
1 polymer ?
#
loop_
_entity_poly.entity_id
_entity_poly.type
_entity_poly.pdbx_seq_one_letter_code
_entity_poly.pdbx_strand_id
1 'polypeptide(L)'
;MADFRKLRVMISSRCASTVRRGDSRVSMTVVRTRLKRELEAESLCGERLFEVWISDNAPDQSQGDLETAWEKSLEEVRKADIVLVLYTGEAGWAPARGLGVCHAEFQQAWNDGPARLKVVRIGDVGTAPKDAAELKRDQAFQAYFDDLNPTSPAASDVDAIVARSREALREAVAGLVKLGGREARKGRFAYGAPLDWSRLDFGHRKKAMEDALGGGLAEFGAVESSGGWLWPLGETSLLTICHGLPGGFGVAAAREMVGQPFLHDHLFLARALGEREAPAGPLHLVACLKGITESQAMRQLGFPDATIVAAPFGVYVSDPVQKIQMIFLANCRDLTTTRNALCRLAEWLNATGEAANLARRALGRRRVVQAILDVQGD
;
A
#
# COMPACT_ATOMS: atom_id res chain seq x y z
N MET A 1 -12.27 23.55 5.09
CA MET A 1 -10.79 23.71 5.16
C MET A 1 -10.29 22.70 6.16
N ALA A 2 -9.26 21.92 5.82
CA ALA A 2 -8.60 21.07 6.81
C ALA A 2 -8.03 21.98 7.88
N ASP A 3 -8.44 21.77 9.13
CA ASP A 3 -7.84 22.40 10.29
C ASP A 3 -6.40 21.89 10.36
N PHE A 4 -5.43 22.70 9.91
CA PHE A 4 -4.00 22.38 10.00
C PHE A 4 -3.56 22.49 11.45
N ARG A 5 -4.08 21.61 12.31
CA ARG A 5 -3.57 21.49 13.68
C ARG A 5 -2.14 20.98 13.61
N LYS A 6 -1.29 21.56 14.45
CA LYS A 6 0.05 21.04 14.73
C LYS A 6 -0.06 19.58 15.15
N LEU A 7 0.95 18.78 14.83
CA LEU A 7 1.03 17.40 15.31
C LEU A 7 1.27 17.41 16.82
N ARG A 8 0.36 16.79 17.57
CA ARG A 8 0.45 16.73 19.03
C ARG A 8 1.38 15.60 19.44
N VAL A 9 2.46 15.96 20.14
CA VAL A 9 3.44 15.00 20.68
C VAL A 9 3.36 15.03 22.20
N MET A 10 3.10 13.88 22.81
CA MET A 10 3.22 13.72 24.26
C MET A 10 4.56 13.10 24.62
N ILE A 11 5.31 13.70 25.56
CA ILE A 11 6.53 13.12 26.12
C ILE A 11 6.28 12.59 27.52
N SER A 12 6.33 11.27 27.65
CA SER A 12 6.14 10.52 28.89
C SER A 12 7.48 10.06 29.46
N SER A 13 7.74 10.38 30.73
CA SER A 13 8.83 9.80 31.54
C SER A 13 8.73 10.21 33.00
N ARG A 14 9.48 9.51 33.87
CA ARG A 14 9.64 9.90 35.28
C ARG A 14 10.47 11.19 35.40
N CYS A 15 9.88 12.24 35.97
CA CYS A 15 10.52 13.56 36.05
C CYS A 15 11.70 13.68 37.02
N ALA A 16 11.63 12.96 38.15
CA ALA A 16 12.57 13.08 39.27
C ALA A 16 13.91 12.39 39.01
N SER A 17 13.93 11.44 38.08
CA SER A 17 15.11 10.65 37.75
C SER A 17 16.16 11.49 37.05
N THR A 18 17.42 11.10 37.19
CA THR A 18 18.54 11.88 36.67
C THR A 18 19.34 11.10 35.63
N VAL A 19 19.87 11.80 34.64
CA VAL A 19 20.71 11.24 33.56
C VAL A 19 22.01 12.01 33.45
N ARG A 20 23.03 11.39 32.85
CA ARG A 20 24.34 12.03 32.67
C ARG A 20 24.29 13.21 31.71
N ARG A 21 25.02 14.27 32.07
CA ARG A 21 25.37 15.41 31.23
C ARG A 21 26.84 15.77 31.48
N GLY A 22 27.73 15.26 30.63
CA GLY A 22 29.18 15.29 30.88
C GLY A 22 29.50 14.58 32.20
N ASP A 23 30.13 15.30 33.13
CA ASP A 23 30.48 14.80 34.47
C ASP A 23 29.40 15.07 35.53
N SER A 24 28.32 15.73 35.16
CA SER A 24 27.19 16.04 36.06
C SER A 24 25.97 15.16 35.76
N ARG A 25 24.99 15.14 36.67
CA ARG A 25 23.66 14.57 36.41
C ARG A 25 22.62 15.68 36.40
N VAL A 26 21.65 15.58 35.50
CA VAL A 26 20.51 16.50 35.41
C VAL A 26 19.20 15.71 35.47
N SER A 27 18.12 16.34 35.95
CA SER A 27 16.81 15.67 36.02
C SER A 27 16.20 15.48 34.63
N MET A 28 15.34 14.47 34.51
CA MET A 28 14.56 14.22 33.31
C MET A 28 13.63 15.38 32.98
N THR A 29 13.22 16.19 33.97
CA THR A 29 12.52 17.46 33.74
C THR A 29 13.32 18.37 32.80
N VAL A 30 14.63 18.53 33.02
CA VAL A 30 15.50 19.35 32.17
C VAL A 30 15.55 18.79 30.74
N VAL A 31 15.65 17.47 30.61
CA VAL A 31 15.68 16.79 29.29
C VAL A 31 14.38 16.98 28.53
N ARG A 32 13.24 16.78 29.20
CA ARG A 32 11.89 16.94 28.61
C ARG A 32 11.63 18.37 28.17
N THR A 33 12.01 19.36 28.99
CA THR A 33 11.85 20.78 28.64
C THR A 33 12.74 21.18 27.47
N ARG A 34 13.98 20.66 27.40
CA ARG A 34 14.85 20.85 26.24
C ARG A 34 14.22 20.25 24.98
N LEU A 35 13.77 19.00 25.05
CA LEU A 35 13.11 18.31 23.94
C LEU A 35 11.88 19.07 23.46
N LYS A 36 11.00 19.47 24.39
CA LYS A 36 9.81 20.27 24.09
C LYS A 36 10.18 21.52 23.30
N ARG A 37 11.12 22.33 23.80
CA ARG A 37 11.54 23.56 23.13
C ARG A 37 12.12 23.30 21.74
N GLU A 38 12.97 22.29 21.59
CA GLU A 38 13.59 21.96 20.31
C GLU A 38 12.56 21.46 19.30
N LEU A 39 11.63 20.60 19.71
CA LEU A 39 10.58 20.06 18.84
C LEU A 39 9.55 21.12 18.46
N GLU A 40 9.12 21.97 19.39
CA GLU A 40 8.24 23.12 19.09
C GLU A 40 8.93 24.17 18.20
N ALA A 41 10.26 24.14 18.11
CA ALA A 41 11.02 24.98 17.21
C ALA A 41 11.14 24.39 15.78
N GLU A 42 10.82 23.11 15.57
CA GLU A 42 10.84 22.53 14.23
C GLU A 42 9.75 23.15 13.36
N SER A 43 10.10 23.41 12.10
CA SER A 43 9.18 23.96 11.12
C SER A 43 9.18 23.14 9.84
N LEU A 44 8.01 23.11 9.20
CA LEU A 44 7.83 22.54 7.87
C LEU A 44 7.11 23.58 7.02
N CYS A 45 7.71 23.95 5.90
CA CYS A 45 7.17 24.98 4.99
C CYS A 45 6.91 26.34 5.69
N GLY A 46 7.75 26.71 6.66
CA GLY A 46 7.65 27.99 7.38
C GLY A 46 6.72 27.99 8.59
N GLU A 47 5.96 26.91 8.82
CA GLU A 47 5.02 26.79 9.94
C GLU A 47 5.53 25.83 11.01
N ARG A 48 5.19 26.08 12.28
CA ARG A 48 5.55 25.18 13.39
C ARG A 48 4.84 23.84 13.24
N LEU A 49 5.61 22.75 13.21
CA LEU A 49 5.07 21.42 12.93
C LEU A 49 4.44 20.76 14.16
N PHE A 50 5.06 20.91 15.33
CA PHE A 50 4.69 20.18 16.54
C PHE A 50 4.08 21.08 17.62
N GLU A 51 3.12 20.52 18.34
CA GLU A 51 2.65 20.99 19.65
C GLU A 51 3.07 19.92 20.67
N VAL A 52 3.88 20.29 21.67
CA VAL A 52 4.46 19.30 22.57
C VAL A 52 3.90 19.42 23.98
N TRP A 53 3.25 18.35 24.41
CA TRP A 53 2.78 18.21 25.77
C TRP A 53 3.76 17.42 26.62
N ILE A 54 4.07 17.97 27.78
CA ILE A 54 4.79 17.29 28.86
C ILE A 54 3.98 17.51 30.13
N SER A 55 3.75 16.46 30.92
CA SER A 55 3.21 16.64 32.27
C SER A 55 4.14 17.53 33.07
N ASP A 56 3.57 18.57 33.68
CA ASP A 56 4.19 19.24 34.82
C ASP A 56 4.37 18.18 35.93
N ASN A 57 5.36 18.37 36.80
CA ASN A 57 5.66 17.40 37.86
C ASN A 57 4.38 16.97 38.62
N ALA A 58 4.42 15.79 39.23
CA ALA A 58 3.32 15.30 40.08
C ALA A 58 2.80 16.47 40.93
N PRO A 59 1.47 16.69 40.98
CA PRO A 59 0.91 17.63 41.94
C PRO A 59 1.54 17.36 43.30
N ASP A 60 1.81 18.42 44.08
CA ASP A 60 2.22 18.21 45.46
C ASP A 60 1.26 17.19 46.08
N GLN A 61 1.79 16.02 46.47
CA GLN A 61 0.97 14.91 46.97
C GLN A 61 0.22 15.32 48.24
N SER A 62 0.59 16.45 48.85
CA SER A 62 -0.07 17.06 49.99
C SER A 62 -1.13 18.12 49.64
N GLN A 63 -1.25 18.56 48.38
CA GLN A 63 -2.13 19.70 47.99
C GLN A 63 -3.01 19.51 46.73
N GLY A 64 -2.91 18.39 45.99
CA GLY A 64 -3.65 18.19 44.73
C GLY A 64 -4.36 16.85 44.58
N ASP A 65 -5.44 16.84 43.78
CA ASP A 65 -6.15 15.61 43.41
C ASP A 65 -5.36 14.80 42.37
N LEU A 66 -4.72 13.73 42.84
CA LEU A 66 -3.93 12.81 42.02
C LEU A 66 -4.77 12.08 40.97
N GLU A 67 -6.08 11.90 41.20
CA GLU A 67 -6.96 11.27 40.21
C GLU A 67 -7.18 12.20 39.02
N THR A 68 -7.49 13.48 39.28
CA THR A 68 -7.61 14.49 38.21
C THR A 68 -6.33 14.61 37.38
N ALA A 69 -5.15 14.61 38.02
CA ALA A 69 -3.88 14.67 37.29
C ALA A 69 -3.61 13.42 36.45
N TRP A 70 -4.06 12.25 36.93
CA TRP A 70 -3.90 10.98 36.25
C TRP A 70 -4.79 10.92 35.00
N GLU A 71 -6.07 11.27 35.15
CA GLU A 71 -7.03 11.32 34.05
C GLU A 71 -6.59 12.30 32.97
N LYS A 72 -6.09 13.46 33.37
CA LYS A 72 -5.53 14.46 32.44
C LYS A 72 -4.37 13.89 31.63
N SER A 73 -3.48 13.11 32.25
CA SER A 73 -2.36 12.51 31.51
C SER A 73 -2.83 11.47 30.48
N LEU A 74 -3.80 10.63 30.85
CA LEU A 74 -4.39 9.67 29.91
C LEU A 74 -5.21 10.35 28.81
N GLU A 75 -5.86 11.48 29.10
CA GLU A 75 -6.52 12.29 28.09
C GLU A 75 -5.53 12.84 27.06
N GLU A 76 -4.36 13.29 27.50
CA GLU A 76 -3.30 13.77 26.60
C GLU A 76 -2.69 12.63 25.78
N VAL A 77 -2.56 11.42 26.32
CA VAL A 77 -2.20 10.23 25.51
C VAL A 77 -3.21 9.99 24.39
N ARG A 78 -4.50 10.07 24.70
CA ARG A 78 -5.56 9.86 23.69
C ARG A 78 -5.53 10.92 22.61
N LYS A 79 -5.32 12.19 22.97
CA LYS A 79 -5.25 13.33 22.03
C LYS A 79 -3.96 13.40 21.23
N ALA A 80 -2.87 12.81 21.71
CA ALA A 80 -1.58 12.86 21.03
C ALA A 80 -1.59 12.07 19.71
N ASP A 81 -1.07 12.68 18.65
CA ASP A 81 -0.83 12.00 17.38
C ASP A 81 0.37 11.04 17.51
N ILE A 82 1.35 11.39 18.35
CA ILE A 82 2.54 10.59 18.64
C ILE A 82 2.82 10.63 20.15
N VAL A 83 3.10 9.47 20.74
CA VAL A 83 3.53 9.36 22.13
C VAL A 83 5.00 8.95 22.14
N LEU A 84 5.85 9.79 22.71
CA LEU A 84 7.27 9.54 22.90
C LEU A 84 7.55 9.20 24.37
N VAL A 85 7.93 7.96 24.64
CA VAL A 85 8.28 7.48 25.98
C VAL A 85 9.80 7.46 26.14
N LEU A 86 10.31 8.23 27.11
CA LEU A 86 11.70 8.13 27.56
C LEU A 86 11.72 7.14 28.72
N TYR A 87 11.94 5.87 28.38
CA TYR A 87 11.74 4.75 29.29
C TYR A 87 12.93 4.60 30.26
N THR A 88 12.69 4.90 31.54
CA THR A 88 13.66 4.75 32.63
C THR A 88 13.47 3.46 33.43
N GLY A 89 12.46 2.64 33.10
CA GLY A 89 12.05 1.47 33.90
C GLY A 89 11.19 1.81 35.12
N GLU A 90 10.77 3.06 35.27
CA GLU A 90 10.01 3.52 36.44
C GLU A 90 8.56 3.76 36.07
N ALA A 91 7.64 3.19 36.86
CA ALA A 91 6.21 3.23 36.58
C ALA A 91 5.60 4.62 36.80
N GLY A 92 6.27 5.51 37.53
CA GLY A 92 5.74 6.83 37.86
C GLY A 92 4.99 6.86 39.19
N TRP A 93 4.38 8.01 39.51
CA TRP A 93 3.51 8.14 40.68
C TRP A 93 2.15 7.49 40.40
N ALA A 94 1.40 7.14 41.43
CA ALA A 94 0.12 6.44 41.32
C ALA A 94 -0.91 7.07 42.27
N PRO A 95 -2.18 7.24 41.86
CA PRO A 95 -3.28 7.46 42.80
C PRO A 95 -3.51 6.15 43.58
N ALA A 96 -3.51 6.22 44.92
CA ALA A 96 -3.71 5.08 45.83
C ALA A 96 -2.87 3.82 45.46
N ARG A 97 -3.39 2.60 45.69
CA ARG A 97 -2.73 1.31 45.35
C ARG A 97 -2.77 0.98 43.85
N GLY A 98 -2.79 1.98 42.96
CA GLY A 98 -2.96 1.82 41.50
C GLY A 98 -1.68 1.54 40.71
N LEU A 99 -1.83 1.50 39.38
CA LEU A 99 -0.72 1.51 38.42
C LEU A 99 0.05 2.83 38.52
N GLY A 100 1.32 2.85 38.11
CA GLY A 100 2.06 4.12 37.96
C GLY A 100 1.68 4.83 36.65
N VAL A 101 1.73 6.16 36.65
CA VAL A 101 1.22 6.98 35.54
C VAL A 101 1.97 6.74 34.24
N CYS A 102 3.30 6.56 34.29
CA CYS A 102 4.11 6.27 33.10
C CYS A 102 3.79 4.87 32.54
N HIS A 103 3.50 3.90 33.41
CA HIS A 103 3.02 2.58 32.98
C HIS A 103 1.66 2.70 32.29
N ALA A 104 0.70 3.40 32.90
CA ALA A 104 -0.62 3.55 32.33
C ALA A 104 -0.61 4.33 31.00
N GLU A 105 0.20 5.38 30.89
CA GLU A 105 0.40 6.13 29.63
C GLU A 105 0.96 5.23 28.53
N PHE A 106 1.98 4.43 28.85
CA PHE A 106 2.58 3.48 27.92
C PHE A 106 1.55 2.43 27.47
N GLN A 107 0.82 1.83 28.41
CA GLN A 107 -0.19 0.82 28.12
C GLN A 107 -1.31 1.38 27.25
N GLN A 108 -1.83 2.58 27.57
CA GLN A 108 -2.85 3.25 26.77
C GLN A 108 -2.36 3.54 25.35
N ALA A 109 -1.15 4.09 25.21
CA ALA A 109 -0.57 4.40 23.90
C ALA A 109 -0.35 3.13 23.05
N TRP A 110 0.10 2.04 23.67
CA TRP A 110 0.25 0.75 23.01
C TRP A 110 -1.09 0.19 22.54
N ASN A 111 -2.11 0.19 23.39
CA ASN A 111 -3.42 -0.38 23.05
C ASN A 111 -4.16 0.41 21.98
N ASP A 112 -4.05 1.74 22.00
CA ASP A 112 -4.73 2.60 21.01
C ASP A 112 -4.08 2.54 19.62
N GLY A 113 -2.76 2.28 19.56
CA GLY A 113 -2.04 2.24 18.30
C GLY A 113 -0.53 2.15 18.47
N PRO A 114 0.06 0.94 18.49
CA PRO A 114 1.50 0.77 18.70
C PRO A 114 2.36 1.56 17.71
N ALA A 115 1.86 1.79 16.50
CA ALA A 115 2.57 2.54 15.45
C ALA A 115 2.84 4.02 15.81
N ARG A 116 2.01 4.63 16.68
CA ARG A 116 2.20 6.02 17.14
C ARG A 116 3.04 6.12 18.41
N LEU A 117 3.33 5.00 19.06
CA LEU A 117 4.20 4.93 20.22
C LEU A 117 5.66 4.82 19.77
N LYS A 118 6.51 5.67 20.33
CA LYS A 118 7.96 5.62 20.16
C LYS A 118 8.63 5.59 21.53
N VAL A 119 9.66 4.77 21.64
CA VAL A 119 10.34 4.54 22.92
C VAL A 119 11.82 4.79 22.75
N VAL A 120 12.41 5.57 23.66
CA VAL A 120 13.86 5.66 23.83
C VAL A 120 14.19 5.10 25.21
N ARG A 121 14.99 4.03 25.26
CA ARG A 121 15.40 3.38 26.50
C ARG A 121 16.56 4.16 27.12
N ILE A 122 16.45 4.50 28.39
CA ILE A 122 17.46 5.29 29.09
C ILE A 122 18.38 4.32 29.88
N GLY A 123 19.65 4.26 29.49
CA GLY A 123 20.59 3.25 30.01
C GLY A 123 21.26 3.63 31.34
N ASP A 124 21.53 4.91 31.57
CA ASP A 124 22.19 5.39 32.80
C ASP A 124 21.25 6.33 33.58
N VAL A 125 20.37 5.72 34.38
CA VAL A 125 19.38 6.41 35.21
C VAL A 125 19.83 6.42 36.67
N GLY A 126 19.87 7.61 37.26
CA GLY A 126 20.04 7.83 38.69
C GLY A 126 18.65 7.99 39.29
N THR A 127 18.23 7.03 40.10
CA THR A 127 16.90 6.97 40.71
C THR A 127 16.88 7.63 42.08
N ALA A 128 15.75 8.25 42.43
CA ALA A 128 15.51 8.73 43.79
C ALA A 128 15.24 7.54 44.75
N PRO A 129 15.37 7.72 46.08
CA PRO A 129 14.96 6.71 47.05
C PRO A 129 13.48 6.33 46.88
N LYS A 130 13.16 5.03 47.00
CA LYS A 130 11.83 4.47 46.74
C LYS A 130 11.36 3.61 47.89
N ASP A 131 10.05 3.61 48.13
CA ASP A 131 9.43 2.65 49.04
C ASP A 131 9.19 1.29 48.37
N ALA A 132 8.80 0.28 49.17
CA ALA A 132 8.54 -1.07 48.68
C ALA A 132 7.38 -1.15 47.68
N ALA A 133 6.40 -0.25 47.77
CA ALA A 133 5.25 -0.23 46.88
C ALA A 133 5.62 0.35 45.50
N GLU A 134 6.45 1.40 45.48
CA GLU A 134 7.04 1.97 44.27
C GLU A 134 7.91 0.93 43.54
N LEU A 135 8.80 0.24 44.26
CA LEU A 135 9.64 -0.81 43.67
C LEU A 135 8.80 -1.92 43.03
N LYS A 136 7.72 -2.34 43.67
CA LYS A 136 6.82 -3.35 43.11
C LYS A 136 6.12 -2.87 41.83
N ARG A 137 5.72 -1.60 41.76
CA ARG A 137 5.13 -1.00 40.54
C ARG A 137 6.14 -0.91 39.41
N ASP A 138 7.38 -0.51 39.71
CA ASP A 138 8.47 -0.44 38.73
C ASP A 138 8.76 -1.83 38.14
N GLN A 139 8.84 -2.86 38.98
CA GLN A 139 9.03 -4.24 38.53
C GLN A 139 7.88 -4.72 37.63
N ALA A 140 6.63 -4.39 37.96
CA ALA A 140 5.49 -4.73 37.13
C ALA A 140 5.52 -4.01 35.77
N PHE A 141 5.95 -2.74 35.73
CA PHE A 141 6.11 -2.01 34.48
C PHE A 141 7.24 -2.58 33.62
N GLN A 142 8.38 -2.93 34.24
CA GLN A 142 9.50 -3.55 33.55
C GLN A 142 9.11 -4.90 32.94
N ALA A 143 8.44 -5.75 33.71
CA ALA A 143 7.93 -7.03 33.21
C ALA A 143 6.95 -6.86 32.04
N TYR A 144 6.04 -5.89 32.12
CA TYR A 144 5.10 -5.57 31.04
C TYR A 144 5.82 -5.04 29.78
N PHE A 145 6.82 -4.17 29.97
CA PHE A 145 7.61 -3.63 28.87
C PHE A 145 8.42 -4.72 28.17
N ASP A 146 9.03 -5.63 28.94
CA ASP A 146 9.84 -6.73 28.41
C ASP A 146 8.98 -7.77 27.68
N ASP A 147 7.76 -8.06 28.17
CA ASP A 147 6.79 -8.94 27.49
C ASP A 147 6.39 -8.40 26.11
N LEU A 148 6.11 -7.09 26.02
CA LEU A 148 5.76 -6.44 24.76
C LEU A 148 6.95 -6.24 23.81
N ASN A 149 8.17 -6.21 24.36
CA ASN A 149 9.45 -6.05 23.65
C ASN A 149 9.41 -4.99 22.53
N PRO A 150 9.04 -3.73 22.83
CA PRO A 150 8.96 -2.68 21.82
C PRO A 150 10.35 -2.36 21.24
N THR A 151 10.39 -1.96 19.97
CA THR A 151 11.62 -1.41 19.38
C THR A 151 12.00 -0.12 20.11
N SER A 152 13.06 -0.17 20.91
CA SER A 152 13.48 0.92 21.78
C SER A 152 14.99 1.15 21.72
N PRO A 153 15.51 2.07 20.88
CA PRO A 153 16.93 2.43 20.90
C PRO A 153 17.35 2.93 22.29
N ALA A 154 18.56 2.56 22.71
CA ALA A 154 19.13 2.97 23.98
C ALA A 154 19.90 4.29 23.88
N ALA A 155 19.87 5.09 24.94
CA ALA A 155 20.64 6.32 25.11
C ALA A 155 21.06 6.50 26.58
N SER A 156 22.26 7.02 26.82
CA SER A 156 22.85 7.07 28.17
C SER A 156 23.16 8.49 28.69
N ASP A 157 23.06 9.50 27.84
CA ASP A 157 23.29 10.90 28.21
C ASP A 157 22.25 11.82 27.55
N VAL A 158 22.16 13.07 28.02
CA VAL A 158 21.17 14.03 27.54
C VAL A 158 21.20 14.22 26.02
N ASP A 159 22.36 14.35 25.41
CA ASP A 159 22.47 14.65 23.97
C ASP A 159 22.07 13.43 23.13
N ALA A 160 22.47 12.23 23.55
CA ALA A 160 22.03 10.98 22.95
C ALA A 160 20.51 10.78 23.08
N ILE A 161 19.92 11.09 24.24
CA ILE A 161 18.47 10.99 24.45
C ILE A 161 17.72 11.94 23.51
N VAL A 162 18.20 13.18 23.39
CA VAL A 162 17.61 14.18 22.49
C VAL A 162 17.72 13.73 21.03
N ALA A 163 18.90 13.29 20.60
CA ALA A 163 19.13 12.82 19.23
C ALA A 163 18.25 11.62 18.87
N ARG A 164 18.17 10.60 19.75
CA ARG A 164 17.34 9.41 19.53
C ARG A 164 15.85 9.72 19.55
N SER A 165 15.43 10.66 20.38
CA SER A 165 14.04 11.14 20.41
C SER A 165 13.64 11.80 19.08
N ARG A 166 14.52 12.65 18.52
CA ARG A 166 14.31 13.30 17.22
C ARG A 166 14.27 12.28 16.08
N GLU A 167 15.16 11.30 16.11
CA GLU A 167 15.18 10.19 15.15
C GLU A 167 13.88 9.38 15.20
N ALA A 168 13.45 8.97 16.39
CA ALA A 168 12.23 8.21 16.58
C ALA A 168 10.97 8.98 16.14
N LEU A 169 10.93 10.29 16.38
CA LEU A 169 9.84 11.17 15.92
C LEU A 169 9.82 11.28 14.39
N ARG A 170 10.98 11.49 13.75
CA ARG A 170 11.11 11.52 12.29
C ARG A 170 10.58 10.23 11.66
N GLU A 171 10.95 9.07 12.24
CA GLU A 171 10.45 7.77 11.79
C GLU A 171 8.94 7.63 11.96
N ALA A 172 8.39 8.07 13.09
CA ALA A 172 6.94 8.07 13.32
C ALA A 172 6.20 8.88 12.27
N VAL A 173 6.63 10.13 12.02
CA VAL A 173 6.02 11.01 11.02
C VAL A 173 6.09 10.37 9.63
N ALA A 174 7.27 9.89 9.22
CA ALA A 174 7.42 9.25 7.91
C ALA A 174 6.56 7.99 7.76
N GLY A 175 6.49 7.18 8.82
CA GLY A 175 5.68 5.95 8.85
C GLY A 175 4.18 6.24 8.72
N LEU A 176 3.66 7.17 9.53
CA LEU A 176 2.26 7.55 9.54
C LEU A 176 1.84 8.22 8.23
N VAL A 177 2.69 9.08 7.62
CA VAL A 177 2.42 9.67 6.31
C VAL A 177 2.36 8.61 5.21
N LYS A 178 3.28 7.63 5.21
CA LYS A 178 3.25 6.51 4.25
C LYS A 178 1.97 5.67 4.40
N LEU A 179 1.53 5.44 5.63
CA LEU A 179 0.28 4.75 5.94
C LEU A 179 -0.93 5.56 5.42
N GLY A 180 -0.99 6.86 5.73
CA GLY A 180 -2.02 7.76 5.22
C GLY A 180 -2.06 7.80 3.69
N GLY A 181 -0.91 7.85 3.02
CA GLY A 181 -0.82 7.79 1.56
C GLY A 181 -1.29 6.44 0.98
N ARG A 182 -1.07 5.31 1.69
CA ARG A 182 -1.62 4.01 1.31
C ARG A 182 -3.15 4.00 1.41
N GLU A 183 -3.71 4.55 2.48
CA GLU A 183 -5.16 4.61 2.67
C GLU A 183 -5.81 5.58 1.66
N ALA A 184 -5.24 6.76 1.45
CA ALA A 184 -5.73 7.73 0.47
C ALA A 184 -5.79 7.14 -0.95
N ARG A 185 -4.81 6.31 -1.34
CA ARG A 185 -4.81 5.61 -2.64
C ARG A 185 -5.97 4.63 -2.81
N LYS A 186 -6.65 4.19 -1.75
CA LYS A 186 -7.85 3.35 -1.88
C LYS A 186 -9.04 4.13 -2.44
N GLY A 187 -9.09 5.45 -2.22
CA GLY A 187 -10.17 6.33 -2.70
C GLY A 187 -10.23 6.54 -4.22
N ARG A 188 -9.17 6.17 -4.96
CA ARG A 188 -9.06 6.38 -6.42
C ARG A 188 -10.14 5.70 -7.28
N PHE A 189 -10.91 4.79 -6.69
CA PHE A 189 -12.00 4.08 -7.37
C PHE A 189 -13.36 4.31 -6.71
N ALA A 190 -13.44 5.19 -5.71
CA ALA A 190 -14.67 5.47 -4.96
C ALA A 190 -15.55 6.56 -5.62
N TYR A 191 -15.14 7.09 -6.77
CA TYR A 191 -15.78 8.23 -7.44
C TYR A 191 -15.76 8.06 -8.97
N GLY A 192 -16.70 8.72 -9.66
CA GLY A 192 -16.76 8.83 -11.12
C GLY A 192 -17.00 7.52 -11.86
N ALA A 193 -16.55 7.46 -13.11
CA ALA A 193 -16.72 6.30 -13.99
C ALA A 193 -16.26 4.94 -13.40
N PRO A 194 -15.16 4.84 -12.62
CA PRO A 194 -14.83 3.59 -11.93
C PRO A 194 -15.93 3.09 -10.99
N LEU A 195 -16.61 4.00 -10.30
CA LEU A 195 -17.73 3.68 -9.42
C LEU A 195 -18.94 3.25 -10.26
N ASP A 196 -19.21 3.92 -11.38
CA ASP A 196 -20.31 3.56 -12.27
C ASP A 196 -20.13 2.15 -12.86
N TRP A 197 -18.93 1.79 -13.31
CA TRP A 197 -18.64 0.44 -13.78
C TRP A 197 -18.74 -0.61 -12.66
N SER A 198 -18.45 -0.23 -11.42
CA SER A 198 -18.64 -1.13 -10.27
C SER A 198 -20.12 -1.44 -9.99
N ARG A 199 -21.05 -0.58 -10.41
CA ARG A 199 -22.50 -0.77 -10.29
C ARG A 199 -23.08 -1.68 -11.37
N LEU A 200 -22.42 -1.81 -12.52
CA LEU A 200 -22.85 -2.73 -13.58
C LEU A 200 -22.78 -4.19 -13.12
N ASP A 201 -23.69 -5.04 -13.62
CA ASP A 201 -23.52 -6.49 -13.50
C ASP A 201 -22.35 -6.98 -14.39
N PHE A 202 -22.02 -8.27 -14.32
CA PHE A 202 -20.87 -8.80 -15.06
C PHE A 202 -21.03 -8.73 -16.57
N GLY A 203 -22.25 -8.92 -17.10
CA GLY A 203 -22.51 -8.88 -18.54
C GLY A 203 -22.31 -7.46 -19.09
N HIS A 204 -22.99 -6.49 -18.48
CA HIS A 204 -22.88 -5.09 -18.88
C HIS A 204 -21.47 -4.55 -18.69
N ARG A 205 -20.78 -4.95 -17.61
CA ARG A 205 -19.40 -4.56 -17.38
C ARG A 205 -18.44 -5.17 -18.41
N LYS A 206 -18.58 -6.45 -18.74
CA LYS A 206 -17.78 -7.10 -19.79
C LYS A 206 -17.91 -6.34 -21.11
N LYS A 207 -19.13 -6.02 -21.51
CA LYS A 207 -19.40 -5.26 -22.74
C LYS A 207 -18.76 -3.86 -22.70
N ALA A 208 -18.93 -3.12 -21.61
CA ALA A 208 -18.30 -1.81 -21.45
C ALA A 208 -16.76 -1.85 -21.54
N MET A 209 -16.14 -2.92 -21.01
CA MET A 209 -14.69 -3.14 -21.11
C MET A 209 -14.25 -3.46 -22.55
N GLU A 210 -15.03 -4.27 -23.26
CA GLU A 210 -14.78 -4.63 -24.67
C GLU A 210 -14.92 -3.42 -25.58
N ASP A 211 -15.94 -2.58 -25.36
CA ASP A 211 -16.16 -1.34 -26.09
C ASP A 211 -15.04 -0.33 -25.84
N ALA A 212 -14.57 -0.23 -24.58
CA ALA A 212 -13.43 0.62 -24.24
C ALA A 212 -12.11 0.13 -24.88
N LEU A 213 -11.91 -1.19 -24.98
CA LEU A 213 -10.77 -1.75 -25.71
C LEU A 213 -10.86 -1.49 -27.21
N GLY A 214 -12.01 -1.74 -27.82
CA GLY A 214 -12.23 -1.51 -29.24
C GLY A 214 -12.04 -0.04 -29.61
N GLY A 215 -12.69 0.87 -28.88
CA GLY A 215 -12.50 2.31 -29.05
C GLY A 215 -11.06 2.76 -28.84
N GLY A 216 -10.34 2.16 -27.90
CA GLY A 216 -8.91 2.41 -27.71
C GLY A 216 -8.05 1.89 -28.86
N LEU A 217 -8.31 0.67 -29.37
CA LEU A 217 -7.61 0.11 -30.53
C LEU A 217 -7.83 0.96 -31.80
N ALA A 218 -9.03 1.51 -31.99
CA ALA A 218 -9.32 2.42 -33.10
C ALA A 218 -8.42 3.66 -33.09
N GLU A 219 -8.08 4.20 -31.92
CA GLU A 219 -7.13 5.32 -31.77
C GLU A 219 -5.70 4.93 -32.18
N PHE A 220 -5.36 3.64 -32.13
CA PHE A 220 -4.10 3.07 -32.64
C PHE A 220 -4.22 2.60 -34.10
N GLY A 221 -5.23 3.06 -34.84
CA GLY A 221 -5.43 2.75 -36.25
C GLY A 221 -6.01 1.37 -36.54
N ALA A 222 -6.51 0.66 -35.53
CA ALA A 222 -7.20 -0.60 -35.77
C ALA A 222 -8.57 -0.37 -36.42
N VAL A 223 -8.96 -1.29 -37.30
CA VAL A 223 -10.26 -1.25 -37.99
C VAL A 223 -11.13 -2.41 -37.50
N GLU A 224 -12.40 -2.13 -37.23
CA GLU A 224 -13.36 -3.17 -36.84
C GLU A 224 -13.63 -4.13 -38.01
N SER A 225 -13.72 -5.41 -37.69
CA SER A 225 -13.90 -6.52 -38.62
C SER A 225 -14.96 -7.47 -38.11
N SER A 226 -15.49 -8.33 -38.97
CA SER A 226 -16.51 -9.30 -38.59
C SER A 226 -16.02 -10.34 -37.55
N GLY A 227 -14.70 -10.54 -37.45
CA GLY A 227 -14.05 -11.45 -36.51
C GLY A 227 -13.43 -10.78 -35.29
N GLY A 228 -13.38 -9.44 -35.21
CA GLY A 228 -12.72 -8.70 -34.15
C GLY A 228 -12.18 -7.35 -34.62
N TRP A 229 -10.94 -7.02 -34.25
CA TRP A 229 -10.26 -5.78 -34.63
C TRP A 229 -8.99 -6.10 -35.41
N LEU A 230 -8.81 -5.48 -36.57
CA LEU A 230 -7.60 -5.55 -37.37
C LEU A 230 -6.63 -4.48 -36.90
N TRP A 231 -5.70 -4.86 -36.02
CA TRP A 231 -4.71 -3.94 -35.44
C TRP A 231 -3.41 -3.94 -36.28
N PRO A 232 -3.05 -2.82 -36.93
CA PRO A 232 -1.80 -2.72 -37.68
C PRO A 232 -0.59 -2.71 -36.74
N LEU A 233 0.30 -3.69 -36.89
CA LEU A 233 1.63 -3.72 -36.26
C LEU A 233 2.70 -3.89 -37.33
N GLY A 234 3.33 -2.78 -37.70
CA GLY A 234 4.23 -2.72 -38.84
C GLY A 234 3.48 -3.01 -40.14
N GLU A 235 3.98 -3.95 -40.93
CA GLU A 235 3.35 -4.39 -42.19
C GLU A 235 2.31 -5.50 -41.99
N THR A 236 2.07 -5.94 -40.74
CA THR A 236 1.14 -7.04 -40.45
C THR A 236 -0.13 -6.50 -39.81
N SER A 237 -1.28 -6.88 -40.35
CA SER A 237 -2.58 -6.66 -39.73
C SER A 237 -2.95 -7.85 -38.83
N LEU A 238 -3.05 -7.63 -37.52
CA LEU A 238 -3.38 -8.69 -36.55
C LEU A 238 -4.86 -8.69 -36.20
N LEU A 239 -5.51 -9.84 -36.38
CA LEU A 239 -6.82 -10.13 -35.83
C LEU A 239 -6.74 -10.19 -34.31
N THR A 240 -7.23 -9.13 -33.67
CA THR A 240 -7.23 -8.91 -32.23
C THR A 240 -8.65 -9.04 -31.69
N ILE A 241 -8.85 -9.93 -30.73
CA ILE A 241 -10.16 -10.20 -30.12
C ILE A 241 -10.18 -9.57 -28.73
N CYS A 242 -11.06 -8.59 -28.54
CA CYS A 242 -11.24 -7.90 -27.27
C CYS A 242 -12.13 -8.73 -26.34
N HIS A 243 -11.67 -8.89 -25.10
CA HIS A 243 -12.41 -9.55 -24.03
C HIS A 243 -12.44 -8.67 -22.78
N GLY A 244 -13.56 -8.70 -22.07
CA GLY A 244 -13.68 -8.11 -20.73
C GLY A 244 -13.69 -9.18 -19.64
N LEU A 245 -12.78 -9.09 -18.67
CA LEU A 245 -12.87 -9.84 -17.41
C LEU A 245 -13.54 -8.92 -16.36
N PRO A 246 -14.85 -9.07 -16.11
CA PRO A 246 -15.63 -8.12 -15.32
C PRO A 246 -15.39 -8.25 -13.80
N GLY A 247 -14.48 -9.11 -13.36
CA GLY A 247 -14.21 -9.36 -11.94
C GLY A 247 -12.71 -9.54 -11.67
N GLY A 248 -12.38 -9.87 -10.42
CA GLY A 248 -11.03 -10.37 -10.15
C GLY A 248 -10.88 -11.80 -10.65
N PHE A 249 -9.67 -12.21 -11.04
CA PHE A 249 -9.38 -13.57 -11.52
C PHE A 249 -9.77 -14.71 -10.56
N GLY A 250 -9.84 -14.42 -9.26
CA GLY A 250 -10.32 -15.35 -8.24
C GLY A 250 -11.83 -15.64 -8.29
N VAL A 251 -12.61 -14.81 -8.99
CA VAL A 251 -14.06 -14.99 -9.12
C VAL A 251 -14.34 -15.92 -10.30
N ALA A 252 -14.77 -17.15 -10.01
CA ALA A 252 -15.01 -18.18 -11.02
C ALA A 252 -15.97 -17.72 -12.13
N ALA A 253 -17.14 -17.17 -11.76
CA ALA A 253 -18.14 -16.67 -12.70
C ALA A 253 -17.59 -15.59 -13.65
N ALA A 254 -16.69 -14.71 -13.18
CA ALA A 254 -16.07 -13.72 -14.05
C ALA A 254 -15.07 -14.37 -15.02
N ARG A 255 -14.27 -15.32 -14.51
CA ARG A 255 -13.26 -16.03 -15.31
C ARG A 255 -13.89 -16.89 -16.41
N GLU A 256 -15.01 -17.55 -16.11
CA GLU A 256 -15.76 -18.37 -17.07
C GLU A 256 -16.28 -17.56 -18.26
N MET A 257 -16.61 -16.27 -18.07
CA MET A 257 -17.04 -15.38 -19.16
C MET A 257 -15.97 -15.08 -20.20
N VAL A 258 -14.69 -15.25 -19.85
CA VAL A 258 -13.56 -15.17 -20.81
C VAL A 258 -13.15 -16.57 -21.27
N GLY A 259 -13.07 -17.53 -20.34
CA GLY A 259 -12.72 -18.91 -20.64
C GLY A 259 -11.37 -19.04 -21.35
N GLN A 260 -11.22 -20.08 -22.17
CA GLN A 260 -10.05 -20.25 -23.05
C GLN A 260 -10.45 -19.84 -24.47
N PRO A 261 -10.40 -18.54 -24.80
CA PRO A 261 -10.99 -18.04 -26.05
C PRO A 261 -10.32 -18.61 -27.30
N PHE A 262 -9.07 -19.04 -27.18
CA PHE A 262 -8.29 -19.63 -28.28
C PHE A 262 -8.82 -20.98 -28.78
N LEU A 263 -9.68 -21.65 -28.00
CA LEU A 263 -10.38 -22.86 -28.47
C LEU A 263 -11.37 -22.54 -29.61
N HIS A 264 -11.79 -21.28 -29.71
CA HIS A 264 -12.72 -20.79 -30.73
C HIS A 264 -12.03 -19.97 -31.83
N ASP A 265 -10.70 -20.02 -31.93
CA ASP A 265 -9.94 -19.23 -32.91
C ASP A 265 -10.37 -19.46 -34.36
N HIS A 266 -10.74 -20.69 -34.70
CA HIS A 266 -11.26 -21.05 -36.03
C HIS A 266 -12.53 -20.28 -36.38
N LEU A 267 -13.42 -20.02 -35.41
CA LEU A 267 -14.64 -19.25 -35.63
C LEU A 267 -14.34 -17.76 -35.88
N PHE A 268 -13.39 -17.19 -35.15
CA PHE A 268 -12.99 -15.80 -35.33
C PHE A 268 -12.28 -15.58 -36.66
N LEU A 269 -11.34 -16.48 -36.99
CA LEU A 269 -10.60 -16.41 -38.25
C LEU A 269 -11.52 -16.61 -39.46
N ALA A 270 -12.42 -17.59 -39.42
CA ALA A 270 -13.37 -17.85 -40.52
C ALA A 270 -14.22 -16.63 -40.87
N ARG A 271 -14.65 -15.86 -39.86
CA ARG A 271 -15.38 -14.60 -40.09
C ARG A 271 -14.49 -13.55 -40.76
N ALA A 272 -13.27 -13.37 -40.25
CA ALA A 272 -12.34 -12.37 -40.75
C ALA A 272 -11.78 -12.67 -42.16
N LEU A 273 -11.77 -13.92 -42.61
CA LEU A 273 -11.28 -14.31 -43.95
C LEU A 273 -12.16 -13.82 -45.11
N GLY A 274 -13.39 -13.35 -44.85
CA GLY A 274 -14.26 -12.75 -45.87
C GLY A 274 -13.83 -11.35 -46.33
N GLU A 275 -12.70 -10.83 -45.84
CA GLU A 275 -12.23 -9.46 -46.05
C GLU A 275 -11.06 -9.38 -47.04
N ARG A 276 -10.78 -8.18 -47.59
CA ARG A 276 -9.87 -7.96 -48.74
C ARG A 276 -8.44 -8.48 -48.56
N GLU A 277 -7.95 -8.52 -47.32
CA GLU A 277 -6.61 -9.03 -46.99
C GLU A 277 -6.72 -9.96 -45.79
N ALA A 278 -6.15 -11.16 -45.93
CA ALA A 278 -6.26 -12.15 -44.89
C ALA A 278 -5.36 -11.77 -43.69
N PRO A 279 -5.92 -11.63 -42.47
CA PRO A 279 -5.16 -11.14 -41.33
C PRO A 279 -4.21 -12.19 -40.73
N ALA A 280 -3.25 -11.76 -39.92
CA ALA A 280 -2.54 -12.63 -38.99
C ALA A 280 -3.37 -12.86 -37.72
N GLY A 281 -3.06 -13.89 -36.92
CA GLY A 281 -3.70 -14.12 -35.63
C GLY A 281 -4.46 -15.45 -35.54
N PRO A 282 -5.31 -15.64 -34.51
CA PRO A 282 -5.81 -14.62 -33.57
C PRO A 282 -4.89 -14.24 -32.39
N LEU A 283 -5.04 -13.01 -31.88
CA LEU A 283 -4.47 -12.49 -30.63
C LEU A 283 -5.62 -12.12 -29.68
N HIS A 284 -5.58 -12.57 -28.42
CA HIS A 284 -6.61 -12.19 -27.45
C HIS A 284 -6.13 -11.06 -26.54
N LEU A 285 -6.88 -9.96 -26.50
CA LEU A 285 -6.64 -8.83 -25.63
C LEU A 285 -7.72 -8.79 -24.54
N VAL A 286 -7.32 -8.99 -23.29
CA VAL A 286 -8.24 -9.14 -22.16
C VAL A 286 -8.09 -7.95 -21.20
N ALA A 287 -9.09 -7.08 -21.17
CA ALA A 287 -9.18 -6.05 -20.15
C ALA A 287 -9.55 -6.68 -18.81
N CYS A 288 -8.74 -6.44 -17.79
CA CYS A 288 -8.94 -6.99 -16.45
C CYS A 288 -9.36 -5.88 -15.49
N LEU A 289 -10.54 -6.03 -14.85
CA LEU A 289 -11.05 -5.02 -13.92
C LEU A 289 -10.05 -4.74 -12.77
N LYS A 290 -9.36 -5.78 -12.32
CA LYS A 290 -8.35 -5.72 -11.26
C LYS A 290 -6.98 -6.10 -11.82
N GLY A 291 -5.98 -6.13 -10.95
CA GLY A 291 -4.67 -6.67 -11.30
C GLY A 291 -4.74 -8.15 -11.68
N ILE A 292 -3.73 -8.59 -12.42
CA ILE A 292 -3.49 -9.97 -12.81
C ILE A 292 -2.04 -10.34 -12.46
N THR A 293 -1.80 -11.57 -11.99
CA THR A 293 -0.47 -12.11 -11.77
C THR A 293 -0.04 -13.05 -12.90
N GLU A 294 1.27 -13.28 -13.05
CA GLU A 294 1.83 -14.25 -14.00
C GLU A 294 1.20 -15.63 -13.85
N SER A 295 1.07 -16.13 -12.62
CA SER A 295 0.45 -17.43 -12.34
C SER A 295 -1.05 -17.47 -12.70
N GLN A 296 -1.76 -16.34 -12.65
CA GLN A 296 -3.15 -16.27 -13.11
C GLN A 296 -3.23 -16.32 -14.64
N ALA A 297 -2.39 -15.56 -15.34
CA ALA A 297 -2.31 -15.56 -16.79
C ALA A 297 -1.90 -16.93 -17.35
N MET A 298 -0.89 -17.57 -16.74
CA MET A 298 -0.42 -18.91 -17.13
C MET A 298 -1.52 -19.97 -16.94
N ARG A 299 -2.26 -19.92 -15.83
CA ARG A 299 -3.40 -20.83 -15.61
C ARG A 299 -4.53 -20.62 -16.61
N GLN A 300 -4.75 -19.37 -17.04
CA GLN A 300 -5.74 -19.08 -18.07
C GLN A 300 -5.34 -19.68 -19.42
N LEU A 301 -4.06 -19.57 -19.78
CA LEU A 301 -3.52 -20.20 -20.99
C LEU A 301 -3.56 -21.74 -20.90
N GLY A 302 -3.32 -22.31 -19.71
CA GLY A 302 -3.37 -23.76 -19.48
C GLY A 302 -2.14 -24.52 -19.96
N PHE A 303 -1.07 -23.80 -20.35
CA PHE A 303 0.19 -24.39 -20.81
C PHE A 303 1.34 -24.02 -19.86
N PRO A 304 2.09 -25.01 -19.32
CA PRO A 304 3.13 -24.74 -18.32
C PRO A 304 4.41 -24.14 -18.91
N ASP A 305 4.76 -24.47 -20.15
CA ASP A 305 5.98 -23.99 -20.82
C ASP A 305 5.69 -22.74 -21.69
N ALA A 306 5.02 -21.77 -21.08
CA ALA A 306 4.62 -20.53 -21.74
C ALA A 306 5.69 -19.45 -21.59
N THR A 307 5.86 -18.62 -22.62
CA THR A 307 6.54 -17.33 -22.45
C THR A 307 5.62 -16.40 -21.67
N ILE A 308 6.11 -15.84 -20.57
CA ILE A 308 5.35 -14.93 -19.70
C ILE A 308 6.15 -13.65 -19.52
N VAL A 309 5.52 -12.51 -19.74
CA VAL A 309 6.12 -11.19 -19.52
C VAL A 309 5.18 -10.34 -18.67
N ALA A 310 5.60 -10.02 -17.45
CA ALA A 310 4.96 -9.00 -16.63
C ALA A 310 5.51 -7.61 -16.98
N ALA A 311 4.61 -6.67 -17.24
CA ALA A 311 4.93 -5.32 -17.68
C ALA A 311 3.99 -4.28 -17.05
N PRO A 312 4.28 -2.97 -17.16
CA PRO A 312 3.43 -1.92 -16.56
C PRO A 312 1.98 -1.86 -17.05
N PHE A 313 1.67 -2.49 -18.19
CA PHE A 313 0.30 -2.64 -18.71
C PHE A 313 -0.44 -3.85 -18.10
N GLY A 314 0.27 -4.85 -17.57
CA GLY A 314 -0.29 -6.12 -17.13
C GLY A 314 0.62 -7.30 -17.47
N VAL A 315 0.07 -8.35 -18.09
CA VAL A 315 0.82 -9.60 -18.38
C VAL A 315 0.57 -10.04 -19.82
N TYR A 316 1.65 -10.32 -20.55
CA TYR A 316 1.61 -11.02 -21.84
C TYR A 316 1.98 -12.48 -21.64
N VAL A 317 1.22 -13.39 -22.26
CA VAL A 317 1.55 -14.83 -22.31
C VAL A 317 1.46 -15.36 -23.72
N SER A 318 2.36 -16.27 -24.07
CA SER A 318 2.28 -17.01 -25.33
C SER A 318 2.77 -18.45 -25.22
N ASP A 319 2.14 -19.33 -25.99
CA ASP A 319 2.56 -20.71 -26.17
C ASP A 319 3.45 -20.81 -27.43
N PRO A 320 4.72 -21.26 -27.31
CA PRO A 320 5.61 -21.41 -28.45
C PRO A 320 5.21 -22.55 -29.40
N VAL A 321 4.40 -23.53 -28.97
CA VAL A 321 3.99 -24.68 -29.78
C VAL A 321 2.73 -24.35 -30.58
N GLN A 322 1.61 -24.11 -29.90
CA GLN A 322 0.32 -23.84 -30.57
C GLN A 322 0.21 -22.40 -31.10
N LYS A 323 1.22 -21.57 -30.81
CA LYS A 323 1.32 -20.15 -31.19
C LYS A 323 0.19 -19.28 -30.60
N ILE A 324 -0.45 -19.73 -29.53
CA ILE A 324 -1.50 -18.98 -28.84
C ILE A 324 -0.89 -17.75 -28.16
N GLN A 325 -1.61 -16.63 -28.20
CA GLN A 325 -1.17 -15.38 -27.59
C GLN A 325 -2.32 -14.72 -26.83
N MET A 326 -2.07 -14.32 -25.59
CA MET A 326 -3.00 -13.55 -24.78
C MET A 326 -2.28 -12.39 -24.09
N ILE A 327 -2.87 -11.21 -24.14
CA ILE A 327 -2.40 -10.03 -23.43
C ILE A 327 -3.48 -9.64 -22.42
N PHE A 328 -3.13 -9.58 -21.15
CA PHE A 328 -4.00 -9.18 -20.07
C PHE A 328 -3.65 -7.77 -19.61
N LEU A 329 -4.55 -6.82 -19.86
CA LEU A 329 -4.41 -5.43 -19.45
C LEU A 329 -4.96 -5.26 -18.04
N ALA A 330 -4.13 -4.79 -17.11
CA ALA A 330 -4.47 -4.70 -15.69
C ALA A 330 -5.16 -3.38 -15.34
N ASN A 331 -6.10 -3.44 -14.38
CA ASN A 331 -6.80 -2.28 -13.81
C ASN A 331 -7.64 -1.46 -14.81
N CYS A 332 -8.26 -2.12 -15.78
CA CYS A 332 -9.23 -1.55 -16.72
C CYS A 332 -10.59 -1.34 -16.01
N ARG A 333 -10.77 -0.21 -15.33
CA ARG A 333 -11.95 0.07 -14.49
C ARG A 333 -12.90 1.11 -15.06
N ASP A 334 -12.48 1.78 -16.11
CA ASP A 334 -13.23 2.76 -16.87
C ASP A 334 -12.55 2.92 -18.25
N LEU A 335 -13.09 3.82 -19.08
CA LEU A 335 -12.54 4.14 -20.40
C LEU A 335 -11.08 4.63 -20.32
N THR A 336 -10.79 5.56 -19.40
CA THR A 336 -9.47 6.23 -19.30
C THR A 336 -8.38 5.25 -18.88
N THR A 337 -8.63 4.44 -17.86
CA THR A 337 -7.71 3.43 -17.35
C THR A 337 -7.49 2.30 -18.37
N THR A 338 -8.52 1.92 -19.12
CA THR A 338 -8.41 0.95 -20.22
C THR A 338 -7.54 1.50 -21.35
N ARG A 339 -7.78 2.74 -21.80
CA ARG A 339 -6.95 3.42 -22.81
C ARG A 339 -5.50 3.56 -22.35
N ASN A 340 -5.27 3.97 -21.10
CA ASN A 340 -3.91 4.08 -20.56
C ASN A 340 -3.17 2.74 -20.54
N ALA A 341 -3.86 1.63 -20.28
CA ALA A 341 -3.25 0.30 -20.36
C ALA A 341 -2.86 -0.07 -21.80
N LEU A 342 -3.67 0.30 -22.80
CA LEU A 342 -3.33 0.17 -24.22
C LEU A 342 -2.12 1.02 -24.61
N CYS A 343 -2.05 2.29 -24.17
CA CYS A 343 -0.87 3.13 -24.41
C CYS A 343 0.41 2.48 -23.88
N ARG A 344 0.37 1.96 -22.64
CA ARG A 344 1.51 1.24 -22.04
C ARG A 344 1.89 -0.04 -22.79
N LEU A 345 0.91 -0.74 -23.34
CA LEU A 345 1.17 -1.89 -24.20
C LEU A 345 1.90 -1.47 -25.47
N ALA A 346 1.42 -0.45 -26.16
CA ALA A 346 2.04 0.08 -27.38
C ALA A 346 3.47 0.60 -27.12
N GLU A 347 3.65 1.36 -26.03
CA GLU A 347 4.97 1.83 -25.58
C GLU A 347 5.93 0.67 -25.34
N TRP A 348 5.48 -0.38 -24.63
CA TRP A 348 6.30 -1.56 -24.37
C TRP A 348 6.67 -2.31 -25.66
N LEU A 349 5.71 -2.51 -26.57
CA LEU A 349 5.95 -3.15 -27.87
C LEU A 349 7.01 -2.40 -28.69
N ASN A 350 6.93 -1.07 -28.70
CA ASN A 350 7.88 -0.21 -29.40
C ASN A 350 9.26 -0.20 -28.74
N ALA A 351 9.31 -0.07 -27.41
CA ALA A 351 10.57 0.04 -26.66
C ALA A 351 11.38 -1.27 -26.66
N THR A 352 10.71 -2.42 -26.73
CA THR A 352 11.37 -3.74 -26.66
C THR A 352 11.59 -4.41 -28.02
N GLY A 353 10.92 -3.93 -29.07
CA GLY A 353 10.88 -4.61 -30.36
C GLY A 353 10.03 -5.88 -30.38
N GLU A 354 9.29 -6.19 -29.29
CA GLU A 354 8.49 -7.41 -29.18
C GLU A 354 7.31 -7.45 -30.18
N ALA A 355 6.96 -6.31 -30.79
CA ALA A 355 6.00 -6.23 -31.89
C ALA A 355 6.30 -7.22 -33.03
N ALA A 356 7.57 -7.38 -33.40
CA ALA A 356 7.96 -8.29 -34.47
C ALA A 356 7.74 -9.77 -34.08
N ASN A 357 8.00 -10.12 -32.82
CA ASN A 357 7.78 -11.47 -32.31
C ASN A 357 6.27 -11.76 -32.17
N LEU A 358 5.49 -10.78 -31.70
CA LEU A 358 4.04 -10.87 -31.61
C LEU A 358 3.41 -11.14 -33.00
N ALA A 359 3.82 -10.39 -34.02
CA ALA A 359 3.37 -10.56 -35.40
C ALA A 359 3.79 -11.93 -35.97
N ARG A 360 5.04 -12.35 -35.76
CA ARG A 360 5.55 -13.66 -36.21
C ARG A 360 4.74 -14.81 -35.60
N ARG A 361 4.44 -14.74 -34.30
CA ARG A 361 3.60 -15.75 -33.63
C ARG A 361 2.17 -15.72 -34.17
N ALA A 362 1.60 -14.55 -34.43
CA ALA A 362 0.26 -14.40 -34.99
C ALA A 362 0.14 -15.03 -36.39
N LEU A 363 1.16 -14.84 -37.25
CA LEU A 363 1.24 -15.52 -38.54
C LEU A 363 1.32 -17.05 -38.40
N GLY A 364 2.07 -17.53 -37.41
CA GLY A 364 2.15 -18.96 -37.08
C GLY A 364 0.80 -19.51 -36.63
N ARG A 365 0.10 -18.81 -35.72
CA ARG A 365 -1.23 -19.21 -35.24
C ARG A 365 -2.23 -19.30 -36.38
N ARG A 366 -2.22 -18.33 -37.29
CA ARG A 366 -3.08 -18.34 -38.47
C ARG A 366 -2.93 -19.63 -39.28
N ARG A 367 -1.70 -20.08 -39.53
CA ARG A 367 -1.46 -21.33 -40.29
C ARG A 367 -2.05 -22.55 -39.58
N VAL A 368 -1.90 -22.62 -38.25
CA VAL A 368 -2.49 -23.69 -37.44
C VAL A 368 -4.01 -23.67 -37.54
N VAL A 369 -4.63 -22.50 -37.38
CA VAL A 369 -6.08 -22.33 -37.40
C VAL A 369 -6.66 -22.56 -38.80
N GLN A 370 -5.96 -22.12 -39.85
CA GLN A 370 -6.35 -22.38 -41.24
C GLN A 370 -6.36 -23.89 -41.53
N ALA A 371 -5.33 -24.62 -41.11
CA ALA A 371 -5.29 -26.07 -41.29
C ALA A 371 -6.47 -26.78 -40.58
N ILE A 372 -6.93 -26.26 -39.43
CA ILE A 372 -8.13 -26.76 -38.75
C ILE A 372 -9.39 -26.50 -39.59
N LEU A 373 -9.53 -25.29 -40.15
CA LEU A 373 -10.66 -24.95 -41.01
C LEU A 373 -10.70 -25.80 -42.28
N ASP A 374 -9.55 -26.05 -42.89
CA ASP A 374 -9.44 -26.85 -44.11
C ASP A 374 -9.90 -28.31 -43.85
N VAL A 375 -9.53 -28.89 -42.69
CA VAL A 375 -9.97 -30.24 -42.29
C VAL A 375 -11.45 -30.31 -41.92
N GLN A 376 -12.03 -29.22 -41.42
CA GLN A 376 -13.46 -29.15 -41.08
C GLN A 376 -14.37 -28.81 -42.27
N GLY A 377 -13.79 -28.35 -43.38
CA GLY A 377 -14.47 -27.92 -44.59
C GLY A 377 -14.65 -29.00 -45.67
N ASP A 378 -14.04 -30.19 -45.47
CA ASP A 378 -14.37 -31.45 -46.13
C ASP A 378 -15.45 -32.22 -45.34
#